data_AF-A0AAW1J0Z4-F1
#
_entry.id   AF-A0AAW1J0Z4-F1
#
_cell.length_a   1.000
_cell.length_b   1.000
_cell.length_c   1.000
_cell.angle_alpha   90.00
_cell.angle_beta   90.00
_cell.angle_gamma   90.00
#
_symmetry.space_group_name_H-M   'P 1'
#
loop_
_entity.id
_entity.type
_entity.pdbx_description
1 polymer ?
#
loop_
_entity_poly.entity_id
_entity_poly.type
_entity_poly.pdbx_seq_one_letter_code
_entity_poly.pdbx_strand_id
1 'polypeptide(L)'
;MWLALSIIFLTSFFSLYIYSKWIYGYWKRRNIPYLTPTYPIGNFEPPWAINEGFHKTMANTYNEFKKKGYKYGGIFSFLRPTFVPVDLDIIKHIMIKDFQYFVDRGVYYNEKTDPLSAHLFSMEGDKWRSLRARLSPTFTSGKMKSMFQIVMDCGKGLQDGLRKRATGRNREIVSK
;
A
#
# COMPACT_ATOMS: atom_id res chain seq x y z
N MET A 1 31.17 18.05 30.81
CA MET A 1 30.28 16.92 30.45
C MET A 1 28.99 17.39 29.77
N TRP A 2 28.15 18.19 30.43
CA TRP A 2 26.87 18.68 29.85
C TRP A 2 27.01 19.51 28.56
N LEU A 3 28.01 20.40 28.48
CA LEU A 3 28.29 21.19 27.26
C LEU A 3 28.73 20.31 26.06
N ALA A 4 29.48 19.24 26.31
CA ALA A 4 29.89 18.32 25.25
C ALA A 4 28.69 17.52 24.73
N LEU A 5 27.80 17.07 25.62
CA LEU A 5 26.56 16.38 25.25
C LEU A 5 25.61 17.29 24.47
N SER A 6 25.48 18.57 24.86
CA SER A 6 24.63 19.52 24.13
C SER A 6 25.16 19.83 22.73
N ILE A 7 26.48 19.95 22.56
CA ILE A 7 27.12 20.13 21.24
C ILE A 7 26.90 18.90 20.35
N ILE A 8 27.05 17.69 20.89
CA ILE A 8 26.79 16.44 20.13
C ILE A 8 25.32 16.37 19.70
N PHE A 9 24.39 16.72 20.60
CA PHE A 9 22.97 16.73 20.28
C PHE A 9 22.62 17.76 19.19
N LEU A 10 23.14 18.99 19.30
CA LEU A 10 22.91 20.06 18.32
C LEU A 10 23.50 19.72 16.94
N THR A 11 24.72 19.18 16.91
CA THR A 11 25.36 18.75 15.65
C THR A 11 24.64 17.57 15.01
N SER A 12 24.20 16.59 15.81
CA SER A 12 23.36 15.48 15.34
C SER A 12 22.04 15.96 14.77
N PHE A 13 21.34 16.85 15.47
CA PHE A 13 20.07 17.42 15.02
C PHE A 13 20.23 18.24 13.72
N PHE A 14 21.29 19.05 13.64
CA PHE A 14 21.59 19.84 12.45
C PHE A 14 21.94 18.95 11.24
N SER A 15 22.73 17.90 11.46
CA SER A 15 23.06 16.89 10.44
C SER A 15 21.80 16.18 9.94
N LEU A 16 20.92 15.75 10.85
CA LEU A 16 19.65 15.11 10.52
C LEU A 16 18.72 16.05 9.72
N TYR A 17 18.69 17.33 10.07
CA TYR A 17 17.93 18.34 9.35
C TYR A 17 18.45 18.51 7.91
N ILE A 18 19.77 18.66 7.73
CA ILE A 18 20.39 18.75 6.40
C ILE A 18 20.12 17.49 5.58
N TYR A 19 20.30 16.31 6.18
CA TYR A 19 20.03 15.04 5.53
C TYR A 19 18.58 14.92 5.06
N SER A 20 17.62 15.29 5.91
CA SER A 20 16.20 15.27 5.57
C SER A 20 15.86 16.25 4.45
N LYS A 21 16.43 17.46 4.46
CA LYS A 21 16.29 18.43 3.37
C LYS A 21 16.90 17.91 2.07
N TRP A 22 18.04 17.24 2.14
CA TRP A 22 18.67 16.60 0.98
C TRP A 22 17.78 15.50 0.40
N ILE A 23 17.15 14.68 1.23
CA ILE A 23 16.17 13.68 0.81
C ILE A 23 14.99 14.34 0.09
N TYR A 24 14.38 15.39 0.65
CA TYR A 24 13.25 16.07 0.01
C TYR A 24 13.58 16.78 -1.30
N GLY A 25 14.87 17.00 -1.59
CA GLY A 25 15.33 17.44 -2.89
C GLY A 25 15.42 16.34 -3.96
N TYR A 26 15.14 15.07 -3.64
CA TYR A 26 15.37 13.91 -4.53
C TYR A 26 14.69 14.05 -5.90
N TRP A 27 13.40 14.40 -5.92
CA TRP A 27 12.63 14.54 -7.17
C TRP A 27 13.01 15.80 -7.94
N LYS A 28 13.26 16.90 -7.24
CA LYS A 28 13.75 18.14 -7.83
C LYS A 28 15.08 17.92 -8.57
N ARG A 29 16.02 17.20 -7.98
CA ARG A 29 17.32 16.86 -8.62
C ARG A 29 17.19 15.99 -9.87
N ARG A 30 16.05 15.29 -10.03
CA ARG A 30 15.78 14.40 -11.19
C ARG A 30 14.86 15.03 -12.23
N ASN A 31 14.47 16.29 -12.04
CA ASN A 31 13.50 16.98 -12.90
C ASN A 31 12.17 16.20 -13.05
N ILE A 32 11.74 15.53 -11.97
CA ILE A 32 10.46 14.81 -11.93
C ILE A 32 9.43 15.68 -11.20
N PRO A 33 8.22 15.91 -11.75
CA PRO A 33 7.15 16.60 -11.05
C PRO A 33 6.83 15.91 -9.71
N TYR A 34 6.66 16.67 -8.63
CA TYR A 34 6.40 16.10 -7.32
C TYR A 34 5.47 16.99 -6.49
N LEU A 35 4.79 16.39 -5.52
CA LEU A 35 4.02 17.14 -4.54
C LEU A 35 4.95 17.63 -3.44
N THR A 36 4.86 18.91 -3.08
CA THR A 36 5.70 19.50 -2.05
C THR A 36 5.50 18.78 -0.71
N PRO A 37 6.54 18.15 -0.14
CA PRO A 37 6.42 17.44 1.13
C PRO A 37 6.39 18.42 2.31
N THR A 38 5.65 18.03 3.35
CA THR A 38 5.66 18.70 4.66
C THR A 38 6.65 17.99 5.57
N TYR A 39 7.61 18.72 6.14
CA TYR A 39 8.57 18.15 7.07
C TYR A 39 7.92 17.84 8.43
N PRO A 40 8.21 16.69 9.07
CA PRO A 40 9.07 15.55 8.65
C PRO A 40 8.30 14.37 8.01
N ILE A 41 7.02 14.53 7.71
CA ILE A 41 6.08 13.42 7.45
C ILE A 41 5.98 13.10 5.94
N GLY A 42 6.43 14.02 5.09
CA GLY A 42 6.35 13.89 3.65
C GLY A 42 4.99 14.37 3.14
N ASN A 43 4.36 13.59 2.26
CA ASN A 43 3.06 13.91 1.67
C ASN A 43 1.88 13.20 2.35
N PHE A 44 2.12 12.51 3.46
CA PHE A 44 1.10 11.83 4.24
C PHE A 44 0.66 12.64 5.45
N GLU A 45 -0.52 12.31 5.97
CA GLU A 45 -1.01 12.86 7.23
C GLU A 45 -0.15 12.39 8.41
N PRO A 46 -0.04 13.20 9.48
CA PRO A 46 0.67 12.79 10.68
C PRO A 46 0.04 11.56 11.31
N PRO A 47 0.83 10.62 11.88
CA PRO A 47 0.29 9.44 12.55
C PRO A 47 -0.71 9.76 13.67
N TRP A 48 -0.55 10.91 14.33
CA TRP A 48 -1.41 11.38 15.42
C TRP A 48 -2.62 12.21 14.96
N ALA A 49 -2.74 12.50 13.67
CA ALA A 49 -3.82 13.32 13.10
C ALA A 49 -4.35 12.72 11.79
N ILE A 50 -4.38 11.38 11.70
CA ILE A 50 -4.94 10.65 10.57
C ILE A 50 -6.45 10.90 10.54
N ASN A 51 -6.90 11.75 9.63
CA ASN A 51 -8.30 12.02 9.36
C ASN A 51 -8.81 11.16 8.19
N GLU A 52 -7.92 10.82 7.25
CA GLU A 52 -8.25 10.03 6.07
C GLU A 52 -7.38 8.77 5.98
N GLY A 53 -7.98 7.66 5.52
CA GLY A 53 -7.22 6.43 5.31
C GLY A 53 -6.18 6.58 4.19
N PHE A 54 -5.06 5.87 4.30
CA PHE A 54 -3.95 5.87 3.32
C PHE A 54 -4.40 5.73 1.85
N HIS A 55 -5.43 4.92 1.61
CA HIS A 55 -6.02 4.72 0.28
C HIS A 55 -6.58 6.02 -0.32
N LYS A 56 -7.19 6.88 0.49
CA LYS A 56 -7.76 8.16 0.06
C LYS A 56 -6.66 9.18 -0.23
N THR A 57 -5.64 9.26 0.61
CA THR A 57 -4.43 10.08 0.36
C THR A 57 -3.78 9.71 -0.97
N MET A 58 -3.63 8.41 -1.25
CA MET A 58 -3.04 7.93 -2.51
C MET A 58 -3.93 8.24 -3.72
N ALA A 59 -5.25 8.04 -3.60
CA ALA A 59 -6.20 8.40 -4.65
C ALA A 59 -6.19 9.91 -4.96
N ASN A 60 -6.15 10.75 -3.92
CA ASN A 60 -6.07 12.20 -4.05
C ASN A 60 -4.77 12.61 -4.76
N THR A 61 -3.64 12.03 -4.35
CA THR A 61 -2.32 12.24 -4.98
C THR A 61 -2.35 11.88 -6.48
N TYR A 62 -2.85 10.69 -6.81
CA TYR A 62 -2.99 10.24 -8.19
C TYR A 62 -3.84 11.21 -9.01
N ASN A 63 -5.00 11.60 -8.48
CA ASN A 63 -5.92 12.53 -9.13
C ASN A 63 -5.31 13.92 -9.30
N GLU A 64 -4.48 14.38 -8.36
CA GLU A 64 -3.79 15.66 -8.46
C GLU A 64 -2.80 15.68 -9.62
N PHE A 65 -1.95 14.64 -9.75
CA PHE A 65 -1.04 14.53 -10.90
C PHE A 65 -1.81 14.46 -12.22
N LYS A 66 -2.90 13.70 -12.26
CA LYS A 66 -3.76 13.58 -13.44
C LYS A 66 -4.39 14.93 -13.81
N LYS A 67 -4.92 15.68 -12.84
CA LYS A 67 -5.47 17.03 -13.05
C LYS A 67 -4.43 18.01 -13.59
N LYS A 68 -3.17 17.89 -13.15
CA LYS A 68 -2.04 18.70 -13.63
C LYS A 68 -1.50 18.25 -15.00
N GLY A 69 -2.08 17.21 -15.61
CA GLY A 69 -1.65 16.67 -16.91
C GLY A 69 -0.33 15.90 -16.85
N TYR A 70 0.13 15.51 -15.66
CA TYR A 70 1.37 14.75 -15.52
C TYR A 70 1.13 13.26 -15.73
N LYS A 71 2.03 12.62 -16.50
CA LYS A 71 2.05 11.17 -16.73
C LYS A 71 2.57 10.36 -15.53
N TYR A 72 3.29 11.03 -14.65
CA TYR A 72 3.87 10.46 -13.43
C TYR A 72 4.26 11.60 -12.48
N GLY A 73 4.52 11.24 -11.23
CA GLY A 73 5.09 12.19 -10.28
C GLY A 73 5.72 11.51 -9.07
N GLY A 74 6.34 12.33 -8.23
CA GLY A 74 6.98 11.90 -6.99
C GLY A 74 6.21 12.37 -5.76
N ILE A 75 6.17 11.52 -4.75
CA ILE A 75 5.81 11.89 -3.37
C ILE A 75 6.89 11.42 -2.41
N PHE A 76 6.71 11.73 -1.13
CA PHE A 76 7.54 11.24 -0.05
C PHE A 76 6.67 10.54 0.99
N SER A 77 6.96 9.24 1.20
CA SER A 77 6.46 8.46 2.32
C SER A 77 7.43 8.63 3.49
N PHE A 78 7.15 9.54 4.42
CA PHE A 78 8.14 10.02 5.40
C PHE A 78 9.39 10.56 4.70
N LEU A 79 10.54 9.89 4.86
CA LEU A 79 11.81 10.22 4.21
C LEU A 79 12.08 9.35 2.96
N ARG A 80 11.14 8.51 2.54
CA ARG A 80 11.31 7.64 1.37
C ARG A 80 10.69 8.29 0.14
N PRO A 81 11.47 8.63 -0.92
CA PRO A 81 10.89 9.05 -2.19
C PRO A 81 10.08 7.89 -2.79
N THR A 82 8.83 8.16 -3.18
CA THR A 82 7.91 7.18 -3.76
C THR A 82 7.44 7.68 -5.13
N PHE A 83 7.62 6.86 -6.15
CA PHE A 83 7.20 7.16 -7.52
C PHE A 83 5.71 6.82 -7.68
N VAL A 84 4.96 7.69 -8.35
CA VAL A 84 3.53 7.54 -8.63
C VAL A 84 3.33 7.56 -10.14
N PRO A 85 3.15 6.39 -10.79
CA PRO A 85 2.79 6.34 -12.20
C PRO A 85 1.31 6.70 -12.40
N VAL A 86 1.01 7.51 -13.41
CA VAL A 86 -0.37 7.91 -13.76
C VAL A 86 -0.79 7.36 -15.12
N ASP A 87 0.15 7.38 -16.07
CA ASP A 87 -0.02 6.92 -17.43
C ASP A 87 -0.02 5.39 -17.56
N LEU A 88 -0.94 4.86 -18.37
CA LEU A 88 -1.14 3.41 -18.53
C LEU A 88 0.07 2.72 -19.16
N ASP A 89 0.80 3.37 -20.05
CA ASP A 89 1.98 2.77 -20.67
C ASP A 89 3.09 2.57 -19.63
N ILE A 90 3.29 3.56 -18.75
CA ILE A 90 4.25 3.46 -17.64
C ILE A 90 3.84 2.34 -16.69
N ILE A 91 2.56 2.26 -16.32
CA ILE A 91 2.05 1.19 -15.45
C ILE A 91 2.26 -0.18 -16.11
N LYS A 92 2.00 -0.31 -17.41
CA LYS A 92 2.22 -1.55 -18.16
C LYS A 92 3.71 -1.95 -18.21
N HIS A 93 4.61 -0.97 -18.31
CA HIS A 93 6.04 -1.23 -18.19
C HIS A 93 6.39 -1.79 -16.81
N ILE A 94 5.96 -1.12 -15.73
CA ILE A 94 6.25 -1.56 -14.35
C ILE A 94 5.65 -2.94 -14.04
N MET A 95 4.39 -3.16 -14.40
CA MET A 95 3.62 -4.32 -13.97
C MET A 95 3.78 -5.55 -14.88
N ILE A 96 4.20 -5.36 -16.14
CA ILE A 96 4.23 -6.43 -17.14
C ILE A 96 5.59 -6.51 -17.84
N LYS A 97 5.97 -5.48 -18.61
CA LYS A 97 7.13 -5.58 -19.53
C LYS A 97 8.45 -5.71 -18.77
N ASP A 98 8.63 -4.86 -17.77
CA ASP A 98 9.86 -4.70 -16.99
C ASP A 98 9.68 -5.26 -15.57
N PHE A 99 8.70 -6.16 -15.37
CA PHE A 99 8.34 -6.70 -14.05
C PHE A 99 9.53 -7.35 -13.31
N GLN A 100 10.54 -7.84 -14.04
CA GLN A 100 11.75 -8.40 -13.45
C GLN A 100 12.52 -7.42 -12.54
N TYR A 101 12.36 -6.10 -12.74
CA TYR A 101 12.94 -5.06 -11.90
C TYR A 101 12.01 -4.61 -10.75
N PHE A 102 10.73 -5.03 -10.78
CA PHE A 102 9.67 -4.61 -9.85
C PHE A 102 8.99 -5.80 -9.18
N VAL A 103 9.75 -6.86 -8.88
CA VAL A 103 9.22 -8.11 -8.28
C VAL A 103 8.70 -7.86 -6.86
N ASP A 104 9.43 -7.02 -6.11
CA ASP A 104 9.25 -6.81 -4.69
C ASP A 104 8.26 -5.67 -4.42
N ARG A 105 7.47 -5.83 -3.34
CA ARG A 105 6.36 -4.91 -3.00
C ARG A 105 6.71 -3.95 -1.86
N GLY A 106 7.84 -4.15 -1.19
CA GLY A 106 8.31 -3.27 -0.12
C GLY A 106 7.47 -3.36 1.16
N VAL A 107 6.75 -4.47 1.36
CA VAL A 107 5.99 -4.74 2.58
C VAL A 107 6.88 -5.52 3.54
N TYR A 108 7.03 -5.00 4.76
CA TYR A 108 7.84 -5.67 5.78
C TYR A 108 7.24 -7.03 6.15
N TYR A 109 8.12 -8.03 6.30
CA TYR A 109 7.79 -9.33 6.86
C TYR A 109 8.97 -9.91 7.64
N ASN A 110 8.70 -10.84 8.56
CA ASN A 110 9.73 -11.50 9.36
C ASN A 110 9.38 -12.97 9.61
N GLU A 111 9.98 -13.87 8.83
CA GLU A 111 9.76 -15.32 8.92
C GLU A 111 10.12 -15.93 10.29
N LYS A 112 11.04 -15.32 11.04
CA LYS A 112 11.55 -15.89 12.29
C LYS A 112 10.63 -15.60 13.47
N THR A 113 10.20 -14.35 13.59
CA THR A 113 9.37 -13.90 14.72
C THR A 113 7.88 -13.93 14.40
N ASP A 114 7.51 -13.80 13.12
CA ASP A 114 6.14 -13.86 12.64
C ASP A 114 6.05 -14.64 11.31
N PRO A 115 6.00 -15.98 11.36
CA PRO A 115 5.92 -16.81 10.16
C PRO A 115 4.72 -16.49 9.26
N LEU A 116 3.62 -15.96 9.80
CA LEU A 116 2.42 -15.61 9.02
C LEU A 116 2.60 -14.31 8.23
N SER A 117 3.47 -13.42 8.71
CA SER A 117 3.86 -12.24 7.93
C SER A 117 4.52 -12.62 6.61
N ALA A 118 5.12 -13.80 6.50
CA ALA A 118 5.74 -14.31 5.27
C ALA A 118 4.72 -15.09 4.42
N HIS A 119 3.90 -14.38 3.67
CA HIS A 119 2.90 -14.94 2.77
C HIS A 119 3.13 -14.44 1.33
N LEU A 120 2.35 -14.95 0.37
CA LEU A 120 2.53 -14.67 -1.06
C LEU A 120 2.53 -13.17 -1.43
N PHE A 121 1.89 -12.31 -0.63
CA PHE A 121 1.80 -10.88 -0.91
C PHE A 121 2.93 -10.04 -0.31
N SER A 122 3.68 -10.59 0.65
CA SER A 122 4.77 -9.89 1.35
C SER A 122 6.15 -10.46 1.03
N MET A 123 6.27 -11.75 0.72
CA MET A 123 7.54 -12.35 0.31
C MET A 123 8.12 -11.67 -0.93
N GLU A 124 9.45 -11.68 -0.99
CA GLU A 124 10.23 -11.02 -2.03
C GLU A 124 11.12 -12.03 -2.79
N GLY A 125 11.57 -11.64 -3.98
CA GLY A 125 12.53 -12.40 -4.80
C GLY A 125 12.11 -13.85 -5.15
N ASP A 126 13.08 -14.76 -5.09
CA ASP A 126 12.90 -16.15 -5.54
C ASP A 126 11.97 -16.96 -4.63
N LYS A 127 11.89 -16.61 -3.34
CA LYS A 127 10.93 -17.24 -2.41
C LYS A 127 9.50 -16.98 -2.87
N TRP A 128 9.19 -15.73 -3.24
CA TRP A 128 7.91 -15.37 -3.81
C TRP A 128 7.64 -16.12 -5.13
N ARG A 129 8.62 -16.19 -6.04
CA ARG A 129 8.47 -16.90 -7.33
C ARG A 129 8.14 -18.38 -7.13
N SER A 130 8.86 -19.05 -6.23
CA SER A 130 8.65 -20.46 -5.90
C SER A 130 7.27 -20.70 -5.29
N LEU A 131 6.87 -19.88 -4.31
CA LEU A 131 5.56 -20.00 -3.68
C LEU A 131 4.42 -19.75 -4.69
N ARG A 132 4.56 -18.73 -5.55
CA ARG A 132 3.60 -18.42 -6.60
C ARG A 132 3.45 -19.59 -7.57
N ALA A 133 4.55 -20.18 -8.02
CA ALA A 133 4.54 -21.33 -8.94
C ALA A 133 3.80 -22.53 -8.34
N ARG A 134 3.96 -22.77 -7.04
CA ARG A 134 3.27 -23.85 -6.32
C ARG A 134 1.77 -23.60 -6.13
N LEU A 135 1.36 -22.35 -5.90
CA LEU A 135 -0.04 -22.00 -5.64
C LEU A 135 -0.88 -21.77 -6.89
N SER A 136 -0.27 -21.34 -8.01
CA SER A 136 -0.98 -21.01 -9.24
C SER A 136 -1.86 -22.15 -9.80
N PRO A 137 -1.45 -23.43 -9.79
CA PRO A 137 -2.27 -24.54 -10.29
C PRO A 137 -3.59 -24.75 -9.55
N THR A 138 -3.69 -24.31 -8.29
CA THR A 138 -4.90 -24.43 -7.47
C THR A 138 -6.04 -23.52 -7.97
N PHE A 139 -5.70 -22.43 -8.65
CA PHE A 139 -6.66 -21.42 -9.12
C PHE A 139 -6.94 -21.51 -10.63
N THR A 140 -6.70 -22.68 -11.24
CA THR A 140 -7.06 -22.92 -12.64
C THR A 140 -8.57 -22.90 -12.85
N SER A 141 -9.04 -22.57 -14.05
CA SER A 141 -10.47 -22.56 -14.39
C SER A 141 -11.16 -23.90 -14.10
N GLY A 142 -10.46 -25.03 -14.30
CA GLY A 142 -10.98 -26.36 -13.97
C GLY A 142 -11.22 -26.54 -12.46
N LYS A 143 -10.24 -26.20 -11.62
CA LYS A 143 -10.37 -26.28 -10.16
C LYS A 143 -11.45 -25.33 -9.63
N MET A 144 -11.50 -24.11 -10.17
CA MET A 144 -12.53 -23.13 -9.83
C MET A 144 -13.93 -23.64 -10.18
N LYS A 145 -14.10 -24.31 -11.34
CA LYS A 145 -15.37 -24.93 -11.71
C LYS A 145 -15.76 -26.06 -10.76
N SER A 146 -14.81 -26.88 -10.32
CA SER A 146 -15.08 -27.92 -9.31
C SER A 146 -15.52 -27.36 -7.96
N MET A 147 -15.02 -26.19 -7.57
CA MET A 147 -15.39 -25.52 -6.31
C MET A 147 -16.72 -24.75 -6.39
N PHE A 148 -17.27 -24.56 -7.59
CA PHE A 148 -18.43 -23.70 -7.81
C PHE A 148 -19.64 -24.10 -6.95
N GLN A 149 -19.91 -25.40 -6.84
CA GLN A 149 -21.06 -25.88 -6.06
C GLN A 149 -20.94 -25.54 -4.57
N ILE A 150 -19.73 -25.63 -4.00
CA ILE A 150 -19.45 -25.27 -2.61
C ILE A 150 -19.75 -23.79 -2.38
N VAL A 151 -19.29 -22.92 -3.30
CA VAL A 151 -19.57 -21.48 -3.23
C VAL A 151 -21.06 -21.18 -3.29
N MET A 152 -21.80 -21.89 -4.16
CA MET A 152 -23.25 -21.76 -4.27
C MET A 152 -23.98 -22.14 -2.99
N ASP A 153 -23.54 -23.20 -2.32
CA ASP A 153 -24.16 -23.65 -1.07
C ASP A 153 -23.86 -22.69 0.08
N CYS A 154 -22.66 -22.12 0.16
CA CYS A 154 -22.37 -21.00 1.06
C CYS A 154 -23.27 -19.79 0.76
N GLY A 155 -23.51 -19.48 -0.52
CA GLY A 155 -24.39 -18.40 -0.96
C GLY A 155 -25.85 -18.60 -0.52
N LYS A 156 -26.38 -19.82 -0.60
CA LYS A 156 -27.71 -20.16 -0.08
C LYS A 156 -27.78 -19.96 1.43
N GLY A 157 -26.78 -20.44 2.17
CA GLY A 157 -26.70 -20.24 3.63
C GLY A 157 -26.71 -18.76 4.03
N LEU A 158 -25.99 -17.92 3.28
CA LEU A 158 -26.02 -16.47 3.46
C LEU A 158 -27.41 -15.88 3.15
N GLN A 159 -28.03 -16.28 2.05
CA GLN A 159 -29.38 -15.82 1.67
C GLN A 159 -30.42 -16.15 2.75
N ASP A 160 -30.38 -17.37 3.27
CA ASP A 160 -31.30 -17.81 4.33
C ASP A 160 -31.08 -17.05 5.63
N GLY A 161 -29.82 -16.81 6.00
CA GLY A 161 -29.47 -15.97 7.14
C GLY A 161 -30.02 -14.55 7.02
N LEU A 162 -29.89 -13.94 5.84
CA LEU A 162 -30.44 -12.61 5.55
C LEU A 162 -31.97 -12.60 5.57
N ARG A 163 -32.62 -13.59 4.95
CA ARG A 163 -34.09 -13.73 4.94
C ARG A 163 -34.67 -13.84 6.34
N LYS A 164 -34.08 -14.70 7.19
CA LYS A 164 -34.50 -14.86 8.59
C LYS A 164 -34.43 -13.54 9.37
N ARG A 165 -33.37 -12.75 9.17
CA ARG A 165 -33.23 -11.44 9.83
C ARG A 165 -34.23 -10.40 9.29
N ALA A 166 -34.49 -10.39 7.99
CA ALA A 166 -35.46 -9.48 7.38
C ALA A 166 -36.90 -9.76 7.84
N THR A 167 -37.31 -11.03 7.92
CA THR A 167 -38.66 -11.41 8.38
C THR A 167 -38.82 -11.35 9.89
N GLY A 168 -37.76 -11.62 10.66
CA GLY A 168 -37.74 -11.44 12.12
C GLY A 168 -37.91 -9.98 12.55
N ARG A 169 -37.27 -9.04 11.85
CA ARG A 169 -37.37 -7.60 12.15
C ARG A 169 -38.75 -7.01 11.86
N ASN A 170 -39.49 -7.57 10.89
CA ASN A 170 -40.88 -7.19 10.62
C ASN A 170 -41.85 -7.61 11.74
N ARG A 171 -41.53 -8.64 12.54
CA ARG A 171 -42.39 -9.05 13.67
C ARG A 171 -42.27 -8.13 14.88
N GLU A 172 -41.12 -7.52 15.11
CA GLU A 172 -40.90 -6.57 16.23
C GLU A 172 -41.45 -5.16 15.95
N ILE A 173 -41.59 -4.77 14.67
CA ILE A 173 -42.12 -3.45 14.28
C ILE A 173 -43.66 -3.46 14.26
N VAL A 174 -44.30 -4.61 14.01
CA VAL A 174 -45.77 -4.73 13.99
C VAL A 174 -46.36 -4.98 15.39
N SER A 175 -45.53 -5.28 16.40
CA SER A 175 -45.96 -5.50 17.78
C SER A 175 -45.79 -4.28 18.71
N LYS A 176 -45.58 -3.09 18.14
CA LYS A 176 -45.64 -1.79 18.84
C LYS A 176 -46.67 -0.92 18.16
#